data_AF-A0A816KAL5-F1
#
_entry.id   AF-A0A816KAL5-F1
#
_cell.length_a   1.000
_cell.length_b   1.000
_cell.length_c   1.000
_cell.angle_alpha   90.00
_cell.angle_beta   90.00
_cell.angle_gamma   90.00
#
_symmetry.space_group_name_H-M   'P 1'
#
loop_
_entity.id
_entity.type
_entity.pdbx_description
1 polymer ?
#
loop_
_entity_poly.entity_id
_entity_poly.type
_entity_poly.pdbx_seq_one_letter_code
_entity_poly.pdbx_strand_id
1 'polypeptide(L)'
;MKKSMGSRDCLVLFARPKPGPHEEDNAYNLWVQSDDESDDESEDKSELPEWPGENAFDDKKHYYVVKKSELRENDWIRVYLELAFLVPNSSIRSLDLSKLVITKVAVYTSDEDMALPNEKLNARNAIFYIKYEYCPNENKDHGCKPTRDGVAIVRRKMDKISGDTTLSFQGDCNWRDIFL
;
A
#
# COMPACT_ATOMS: atom_id res chain seq x y z
N MET A 1 -10.36 -26.41 6.52
CA MET A 1 -9.66 -25.13 6.76
C MET A 1 -8.55 -25.00 5.73
N LYS A 2 -8.73 -24.13 4.73
CA LYS A 2 -7.70 -23.83 3.74
C LYS A 2 -6.92 -22.62 4.25
N LYS A 3 -5.65 -22.80 4.63
CA LYS A 3 -4.74 -21.68 4.87
C LYS A 3 -4.36 -21.12 3.49
N SER A 4 -4.84 -19.93 3.17
CA SER A 4 -4.33 -19.16 2.03
C SER A 4 -2.94 -18.66 2.40
N MET A 5 -1.92 -19.12 1.68
CA MET A 5 -0.54 -18.68 1.87
C MET A 5 -0.34 -17.39 1.07
N GLY A 6 -0.77 -16.27 1.65
CA GLY A 6 -0.55 -14.94 1.07
C GLY A 6 0.95 -14.60 1.08
N SER A 7 1.49 -14.25 -0.09
CA SER A 7 2.85 -13.70 -0.22
C SER A 7 2.91 -12.42 0.60
N ARG A 8 3.89 -12.32 1.51
CA ARG A 8 4.13 -11.16 2.35
C ARG A 8 5.33 -10.43 1.76
N ASP A 9 5.09 -9.25 1.21
CA ASP A 9 6.16 -8.46 0.63
C ASP A 9 6.16 -7.08 1.27
N CYS A 10 7.31 -6.72 1.86
CA CYS A 10 7.57 -5.40 2.43
C CYS A 10 8.48 -4.63 1.46
N LEU A 11 8.09 -3.42 1.09
CA LEU A 11 8.94 -2.48 0.36
C LEU A 11 9.22 -1.29 1.26
N VAL A 12 10.50 -1.04 1.51
CA VAL A 12 10.96 0.21 2.12
C VAL A 12 11.36 1.15 0.99
N LEU A 13 10.77 2.34 0.94
CA LEU A 13 11.08 3.34 -0.08
C LEU A 13 11.90 4.46 0.55
N PHE A 14 13.17 4.55 0.16
CA PHE A 14 14.03 5.70 0.46
C PHE A 14 14.06 6.62 -0.77
N ALA A 15 13.39 7.77 -0.69
CA ALA A 15 13.40 8.78 -1.74
C ALA A 15 14.08 10.06 -1.22
N ARG A 16 15.42 10.10 -1.28
CA ARG A 16 16.20 11.32 -1.03
C ARG A 16 16.98 11.68 -2.31
N PRO A 17 17.17 12.99 -2.62
CA PRO A 17 18.09 13.39 -3.69
C PRO A 17 19.44 12.73 -3.46
N LYS A 18 20.02 12.13 -4.52
CA LYS A 18 21.39 11.65 -4.41
C LYS A 18 22.28 12.83 -4.03
N PRO A 19 23.08 12.74 -2.95
CA PRO A 19 24.00 13.81 -2.60
C PRO A 19 24.90 14.11 -3.79
N GLY A 20 25.21 15.39 -3.99
CA GLY A 20 26.12 15.80 -5.05
C GLY A 20 27.55 15.29 -4.79
N PRO A 21 28.44 15.27 -5.79
CA PRO A 21 29.80 14.75 -5.66
C PRO A 21 30.67 15.49 -4.61
N HIS A 22 30.26 16.65 -4.12
CA HIS A 22 30.94 17.41 -3.07
C HIS A 22 30.30 17.20 -1.67
N GLU A 23 29.18 16.48 -1.60
CA GLU A 23 28.49 16.15 -0.34
C GLU A 23 28.77 14.70 0.12
N GLU A 24 29.49 13.92 -0.70
CA GLU A 24 29.86 12.53 -0.37
C GLU A 24 30.82 12.50 0.84
N ASP A 25 31.82 13.39 0.90
CA ASP A 25 32.82 13.43 1.98
C ASP A 25 32.21 13.70 3.38
N ASN A 26 31.10 14.42 3.43
CA ASN A 26 30.33 14.73 4.64
C ASN A 26 29.19 13.75 4.88
N ALA A 27 28.73 13.01 3.86
CA ALA A 27 27.81 11.91 4.06
C ALA A 27 28.48 10.81 4.90
N TYR A 28 29.72 10.42 4.59
CA TYR A 28 30.43 9.37 5.35
C TYR A 28 30.68 9.73 6.83
N ASN A 29 30.83 11.01 7.15
CA ASN A 29 31.02 11.47 8.54
C ASN A 29 29.72 11.57 9.34
N LEU A 30 28.55 11.62 8.69
CA LEU A 30 27.25 11.63 9.36
C LEU A 30 26.77 10.22 9.76
N TRP A 31 27.31 9.16 9.13
CA TRP A 31 27.01 7.76 9.45
C TRP A 31 27.82 7.19 10.62
N VAL A 32 28.75 7.96 11.21
CA VAL A 32 29.71 7.49 12.24
C VAL A 32 29.48 8.12 13.62
N GLN A 33 28.45 8.95 13.81
CA GLN A 33 28.14 9.56 15.13
C GLN A 33 26.80 9.13 15.73
N SER A 34 26.15 8.11 15.17
CA SER A 34 24.87 7.59 15.67
C SER A 34 25.03 6.26 16.40
N ASP A 35 26.18 6.03 17.04
CA ASP A 35 26.35 4.96 18.01
C ASP A 35 26.11 5.53 19.41
N ASP A 36 24.84 5.83 19.73
CA ASP A 36 24.40 5.97 21.12
C ASP A 36 22.93 5.50 21.26
N GLU A 37 22.66 4.88 22.40
CA GLU A 37 21.71 3.80 22.65
C GLU A 37 20.19 4.10 22.52
N SER A 38 19.43 3.00 22.42
CA SER A 38 18.02 2.80 22.77
C SER A 38 16.92 3.29 21.79
N ASP A 39 16.41 2.37 20.99
CA ASP A 39 15.18 1.64 21.29
C ASP A 39 15.03 0.50 20.27
N ASP A 40 14.47 -0.64 20.71
CA ASP A 40 14.20 -1.80 19.85
C ASP A 40 13.29 -1.40 18.66
N GLU A 41 13.85 -0.95 17.53
CA GLU A 41 13.20 -1.00 16.23
C GLU A 41 13.14 -2.47 15.79
N SER A 42 12.35 -3.26 16.52
CA SER A 42 11.73 -4.41 15.89
C SER A 42 10.95 -3.85 14.71
N GLU A 43 11.41 -4.15 13.49
CA GLU A 43 10.52 -4.14 12.32
C GLU A 43 9.23 -4.78 12.81
N ASP A 44 8.20 -3.98 13.02
CA ASP A 44 6.95 -4.48 13.56
C ASP A 44 6.30 -5.28 12.43
N LYS A 45 6.75 -6.54 12.35
CA LYS A 45 6.27 -7.63 11.49
C LYS A 45 4.91 -8.12 11.97
N SER A 46 4.17 -7.31 12.72
CA SER A 46 2.78 -7.60 13.01
C SER A 46 2.05 -7.85 11.70
N GLU A 47 1.25 -8.91 11.70
CA GLU A 47 0.56 -9.38 10.52
C GLU A 47 -0.37 -8.28 9.97
N LEU A 48 -0.50 -8.21 8.65
CA LEU A 48 -1.49 -7.33 8.04
C LEU A 48 -2.88 -7.78 8.51
N PRO A 49 -3.76 -6.83 8.88
CA PRO A 49 -5.11 -7.20 9.25
C PRO A 49 -5.81 -7.82 8.05
N GLU A 50 -6.85 -8.61 8.32
CA GLU A 50 -7.74 -9.09 7.28
C GLU A 50 -8.63 -7.97 6.75
N TRP A 51 -9.24 -8.21 5.59
CA TRP A 51 -10.23 -7.29 5.06
C TRP A 51 -11.42 -7.21 6.03
N PRO A 52 -11.82 -6.01 6.47
CA PRO A 52 -12.86 -5.87 7.47
C PRO A 52 -14.25 -6.13 6.85
N GLY A 53 -15.21 -6.51 7.69
CA GLY A 53 -16.61 -6.65 7.26
C GLY A 53 -17.16 -5.34 6.69
N GLU A 54 -18.15 -5.42 5.79
CA GLU A 54 -18.67 -4.21 5.11
C GLU A 54 -19.23 -3.15 6.08
N ASN A 55 -19.75 -3.58 7.23
CA ASN A 55 -20.26 -2.72 8.29
C ASN A 55 -19.16 -2.02 9.11
N ALA A 56 -17.90 -2.47 9.04
CA ALA A 56 -16.81 -1.85 9.77
C ALA A 56 -16.53 -0.43 9.27
N PHE A 57 -16.78 -0.17 7.98
CA PHE A 57 -16.59 1.14 7.37
C PHE A 57 -17.60 2.20 7.85
N ASP A 58 -18.64 1.81 8.57
CA ASP A 58 -19.60 2.73 9.18
C ASP A 58 -19.03 3.38 10.45
N ASP A 59 -17.96 2.80 11.03
CA ASP A 59 -17.24 3.40 12.14
C ASP A 59 -16.35 4.56 11.68
N LYS A 60 -16.96 5.74 11.61
CA LYS A 60 -16.29 7.00 11.24
C LYS A 60 -15.21 7.44 12.23
N LYS A 61 -15.13 6.84 13.43
CA LYS A 61 -14.06 7.13 14.39
C LYS A 61 -12.72 6.60 13.91
N HIS A 62 -12.70 5.43 13.29
CA HIS A 62 -11.46 4.81 12.84
C HIS A 62 -11.31 4.77 11.33
N TYR A 63 -12.42 4.69 10.60
CA TYR A 63 -12.43 4.56 9.15
C TYR A 63 -12.79 5.87 8.46
N TYR A 64 -12.06 6.17 7.40
CA TYR A 64 -12.43 7.15 6.41
C TYR A 64 -12.60 6.50 5.04
N VAL A 65 -13.81 6.62 4.46
CA VAL A 65 -14.07 6.19 3.08
C VAL A 65 -13.75 7.34 2.15
N VAL A 66 -12.75 7.14 1.29
CA VAL A 66 -12.20 8.20 0.42
C VAL A 66 -13.16 8.49 -0.72
N LYS A 67 -13.40 9.77 -1.00
CA LYS A 67 -14.26 10.20 -2.11
C LYS A 67 -13.51 10.09 -3.43
N LYS A 68 -14.27 9.89 -4.51
CA LYS A 68 -13.71 9.81 -5.87
C LYS A 68 -12.94 11.07 -6.30
N SER A 69 -13.32 12.25 -5.81
CA SER A 69 -12.57 13.50 -6.07
C SER A 69 -11.20 13.48 -5.40
N GLU A 70 -11.13 13.03 -4.14
CA GLU A 70 -9.89 12.97 -3.36
C GLU A 70 -8.92 11.92 -3.91
N LEU A 71 -9.42 10.82 -4.48
CA LEU A 71 -8.59 9.83 -5.17
C LEU A 71 -7.80 10.45 -6.34
N ARG A 72 -8.34 11.47 -7.02
CA ARG A 72 -7.64 12.17 -8.11
C ARG A 72 -6.58 13.16 -7.62
N GLU A 73 -6.71 13.61 -6.38
CA GLU A 73 -5.75 14.52 -5.75
C GLU A 73 -4.63 13.73 -5.02
N ASN A 74 -4.86 12.44 -4.78
CA ASN A 74 -3.98 11.56 -4.01
C ASN A 74 -3.50 10.37 -4.84
N ASP A 75 -2.72 10.66 -5.89
CA ASP A 75 -2.20 9.66 -6.84
C ASP A 75 -1.35 8.56 -6.17
N TRP A 76 -0.77 8.84 -5.00
CA TRP A 76 -0.01 7.85 -4.23
C TRP A 76 -0.86 6.64 -3.80
N ILE A 77 -2.20 6.77 -3.69
CA ILE A 77 -3.10 5.64 -3.43
C ILE A 77 -3.06 4.64 -4.59
N ARG A 78 -2.99 5.17 -5.83
CA ARG A 78 -2.82 4.34 -7.03
C ARG A 78 -1.47 3.62 -7.01
N VAL A 79 -0.40 4.32 -6.61
CA VAL A 79 0.93 3.71 -6.45
C VAL A 79 0.88 2.55 -5.45
N TYR A 80 0.18 2.72 -4.33
CA TYR A 80 0.03 1.65 -3.33
C TYR A 80 -0.69 0.43 -3.89
N LEU A 81 -1.76 0.63 -4.65
CA LEU A 81 -2.44 -0.46 -5.35
C LEU A 81 -1.52 -1.14 -6.37
N GLU A 82 -0.83 -0.36 -7.20
CA GLU A 82 0.04 -0.88 -8.23
C GLU A 82 1.17 -1.73 -7.65
N LEU A 83 1.78 -1.32 -6.53
CA LEU A 83 2.79 -2.12 -5.83
C LEU A 83 2.18 -3.41 -5.25
N ALA A 84 1.05 -3.30 -4.56
CA ALA A 84 0.35 -4.45 -3.97
C ALA A 84 -0.13 -5.46 -5.01
N PHE A 85 -0.43 -5.00 -6.23
CA PHE A 85 -0.81 -5.82 -7.36
C PHE A 85 0.41 -6.41 -8.07
N LEU A 86 1.45 -5.61 -8.33
CA LEU A 86 2.61 -6.00 -9.12
C LEU A 86 3.45 -7.06 -8.44
N VAL A 87 3.75 -6.90 -7.15
CA VAL A 87 4.74 -7.76 -6.48
C VAL A 87 4.33 -9.24 -6.47
N PRO A 88 3.09 -9.62 -6.09
CA PRO A 88 2.64 -11.00 -6.17
C PRO A 88 2.52 -11.54 -7.61
N ASN A 89 2.46 -10.64 -8.60
CA ASN A 89 2.21 -10.93 -10.01
C ASN A 89 3.42 -10.65 -10.90
N SER A 90 4.59 -10.47 -10.29
CA SER A 90 5.84 -10.13 -10.96
C SER A 90 6.30 -11.20 -11.96
N SER A 91 5.79 -12.43 -11.83
CA SER A 91 6.00 -13.53 -12.77
C SER A 91 5.17 -13.40 -14.07
N ILE A 92 4.10 -12.62 -14.07
CA ILE A 92 3.24 -12.39 -15.23
C ILE A 92 3.91 -11.39 -16.15
N ARG A 93 4.36 -11.86 -17.32
CA ARG A 93 4.90 -10.97 -18.37
C ARG A 93 3.77 -10.07 -18.90
N SER A 94 4.09 -8.82 -19.19
CA SER A 94 3.16 -7.81 -19.76
C SER A 94 1.91 -7.48 -18.93
N LEU A 95 2.09 -7.25 -17.64
CA LEU A 95 1.02 -6.76 -16.77
C LEU A 95 0.72 -5.29 -17.09
N ASP A 96 -0.51 -4.98 -17.52
CA ASP A 96 -0.93 -3.62 -17.85
C ASP A 96 -1.60 -2.95 -16.64
N LEU A 97 -0.81 -2.25 -15.84
CA LEU A 97 -1.29 -1.53 -14.64
C LEU A 97 -2.31 -0.42 -14.98
N SER A 98 -2.38 0.03 -16.23
CA SER A 98 -3.38 1.02 -16.65
C SER A 98 -4.81 0.46 -16.58
N LYS A 99 -4.96 -0.87 -16.60
CA LYS A 99 -6.23 -1.60 -16.53
C LYS A 99 -6.75 -1.81 -15.10
N LEU A 100 -6.03 -1.34 -14.09
CA LEU A 100 -6.51 -1.32 -12.71
C LEU A 100 -7.51 -0.19 -12.50
N VAL A 101 -8.69 -0.52 -12.00
CA VAL A 101 -9.75 0.44 -11.67
C VAL A 101 -10.05 0.36 -10.19
N ILE A 102 -9.75 1.44 -9.45
CA ILE A 102 -10.10 1.56 -8.03
C ILE A 102 -11.62 1.75 -7.91
N THR A 103 -12.28 0.88 -7.16
CA THR A 103 -13.74 0.92 -6.94
C THR A 103 -14.10 1.44 -5.55
N LYS A 104 -13.28 1.16 -4.54
CA LYS A 104 -13.48 1.67 -3.17
C LYS A 104 -12.15 1.77 -2.43
N VAL A 105 -11.99 2.84 -1.64
CA VAL A 105 -10.86 2.96 -0.71
C VAL A 105 -11.37 3.35 0.66
N ALA A 106 -10.91 2.65 1.68
CA ALA A 106 -11.08 3.02 3.06
C ALA A 106 -9.72 3.11 3.75
N VAL A 107 -9.56 4.10 4.63
CA VAL A 107 -8.35 4.33 5.42
C VAL A 107 -8.69 4.10 6.88
N TYR A 108 -7.89 3.29 7.55
CA TYR A 108 -7.96 3.07 8.98
C TYR A 108 -6.79 3.77 9.67
N THR A 109 -7.10 4.47 10.76
CA THR A 109 -6.14 5.07 11.68
C THR A 109 -6.50 4.66 13.10
N SER A 110 -5.49 4.36 13.93
CA SER A 110 -5.68 4.04 15.35
C SER A 110 -5.88 5.29 16.23
N ASP A 111 -5.59 6.47 15.68
CA ASP A 111 -5.75 7.74 16.37
C ASP A 111 -7.22 8.20 16.29
N GLU A 112 -7.92 8.06 17.41
CA GLU A 112 -9.33 8.45 17.56
C GLU A 112 -9.53 9.98 17.58
N ASP A 113 -8.48 10.74 17.93
CA ASP A 113 -8.55 12.19 18.09
C ASP A 113 -8.43 12.95 16.75
N MET A 114 -8.10 12.24 15.66
CA MET A 114 -8.14 12.81 14.31
C MET A 114 -9.58 13.08 13.87
N ALA A 115 -10.03 14.30 14.15
CA ALA A 115 -11.40 14.74 13.88
C ALA A 115 -11.68 14.94 12.38
N LEU A 116 -10.68 15.34 11.57
CA LEU A 116 -10.93 15.71 10.18
C LEU A 116 -10.67 14.54 9.22
N PRO A 117 -11.59 14.24 8.29
CA PRO A 117 -11.41 13.13 7.35
C PRO A 117 -10.14 13.21 6.47
N ASN A 118 -9.74 14.42 6.10
CA ASN A 118 -8.52 14.66 5.32
C ASN A 118 -7.23 14.40 6.12
N GLU A 119 -7.28 14.55 7.45
CA GLU A 119 -6.14 14.24 8.32
C GLU A 119 -5.89 12.73 8.37
N LYS A 120 -6.96 11.92 8.43
CA LYS A 120 -6.85 10.45 8.39
C LYS A 120 -6.22 9.95 7.09
N LEU A 121 -6.58 10.54 5.96
CA LEU A 121 -5.99 10.19 4.66
C LEU A 121 -4.47 10.45 4.61
N ASN A 122 -4.05 11.57 5.21
CA ASN A 122 -2.65 12.00 5.27
C ASN A 122 -1.92 11.52 6.54
N ALA A 123 -2.54 10.64 7.34
CA ALA A 123 -1.96 10.17 8.59
C ALA A 123 -0.64 9.43 8.35
N ARG A 124 0.34 9.65 9.23
CA ARG A 124 1.66 9.03 9.12
C ARG A 124 1.59 7.51 9.11
N ASN A 125 0.83 6.98 10.06
CA ASN A 125 0.59 5.56 10.19
C ASN A 125 -0.88 5.31 9.82
N ALA A 126 -1.09 4.50 8.79
CA ALA A 126 -2.42 4.23 8.27
C ALA A 126 -2.48 2.87 7.57
N ILE A 127 -3.68 2.28 7.54
CA ILE A 127 -3.96 1.07 6.77
C ILE A 127 -4.98 1.40 5.70
N PHE A 128 -4.63 1.11 4.45
CA PHE A 128 -5.43 1.31 3.26
C PHE A 128 -6.06 0.00 2.84
N TYR A 129 -7.38 0.00 2.76
CA TYR A 129 -8.18 -1.08 2.21
C TYR A 129 -8.69 -0.64 0.85
N ILE A 130 -8.14 -1.24 -0.20
CA ILE A 130 -8.40 -0.86 -1.59
C ILE A 130 -9.12 -2.00 -2.28
N LYS A 131 -10.35 -1.75 -2.74
CA LYS A 131 -11.07 -2.63 -3.66
C LYS A 131 -10.83 -2.15 -5.08
N TYR A 132 -10.53 -3.08 -5.98
CA TYR A 132 -10.24 -2.77 -7.38
C TYR A 132 -10.78 -3.84 -8.32
N GLU A 133 -10.84 -3.48 -9.60
CA GLU A 133 -11.12 -4.37 -10.71
C GLU A 133 -9.90 -4.38 -11.66
N TYR A 134 -9.64 -5.53 -12.29
CA TYR A 134 -8.61 -5.66 -13.31
C TYR A 134 -9.18 -6.29 -14.59
N CYS A 135 -9.00 -5.60 -15.73
CA CYS A 135 -9.48 -6.02 -17.04
C CYS A 135 -8.33 -6.12 -18.06
N PRO A 136 -7.70 -7.29 -18.22
CA PRO A 136 -6.54 -7.43 -19.10
C PRO A 136 -6.84 -7.27 -20.60
N ASN A 137 -8.10 -7.42 -21.02
CA ASN A 137 -8.48 -7.38 -22.43
C ASN A 137 -9.73 -6.51 -22.66
N GLU A 138 -9.65 -5.58 -23.60
CA GLU A 138 -10.80 -5.03 -24.34
C GLU A 138 -10.85 -5.71 -25.71
N ASN A 139 -11.22 -6.99 -25.76
CA ASN A 139 -11.37 -7.66 -27.07
C ASN A 139 -12.70 -7.20 -27.68
N LYS A 140 -12.63 -6.44 -28.80
CA LYS A 140 -13.82 -5.92 -29.51
C LYS A 140 -14.69 -7.03 -30.12
N ASP A 141 -14.13 -8.22 -30.37
CA ASP A 141 -14.81 -9.30 -31.11
C ASP A 141 -15.26 -10.49 -30.25
N HIS A 142 -14.77 -10.57 -29.00
CA HIS A 142 -15.18 -11.58 -28.02
C HIS A 142 -15.24 -10.86 -26.68
N GLY A 143 -16.45 -10.64 -26.16
CA GLY A 143 -16.74 -9.73 -25.05
C GLY A 143 -15.74 -9.78 -23.88
N CYS A 144 -15.67 -8.67 -23.13
CA CYS A 144 -14.76 -8.48 -22.00
C CYS A 144 -14.52 -9.79 -21.25
N LYS A 145 -13.26 -10.25 -21.19
CA LYS A 145 -12.87 -11.27 -20.22
C LYS A 145 -13.36 -10.78 -18.84
N PRO A 146 -13.86 -11.67 -17.97
CA PRO A 146 -14.52 -11.26 -16.74
C PRO A 146 -13.63 -10.29 -15.96
N THR A 147 -14.23 -9.15 -15.58
CA THR A 147 -13.67 -8.21 -14.61
C THR A 147 -13.24 -9.00 -13.39
N ARG A 148 -11.98 -8.87 -13.00
CA ARG A 148 -11.44 -9.58 -11.84
C ARG A 148 -11.48 -8.63 -10.65
N ASP A 149 -12.44 -8.85 -9.76
CA ASP A 149 -12.51 -8.14 -8.49
C ASP A 149 -11.33 -8.57 -7.60
N GLY A 150 -10.68 -7.60 -6.98
CA GLY A 150 -9.56 -7.81 -6.08
C GLY A 150 -9.59 -6.86 -4.89
N VAL A 151 -8.88 -7.25 -3.85
CA VAL A 151 -8.63 -6.41 -2.68
C VAL A 151 -7.13 -6.32 -2.41
N ALA A 152 -6.69 -5.14 -2.00
CA ALA A 152 -5.34 -4.87 -1.53
C ALA A 152 -5.41 -4.23 -0.15
N ILE A 153 -4.57 -4.72 0.75
CA ILE A 153 -4.39 -4.17 2.09
C ILE A 153 -2.97 -3.64 2.16
N VAL A 154 -2.83 -2.34 2.42
CA VAL A 154 -1.53 -1.66 2.46
C VAL A 154 -1.38 -0.91 3.77
N ARG A 155 -0.37 -1.25 4.54
CA ARG A 155 0.02 -0.52 5.75
C ARG A 155 1.14 0.44 5.41
N ARG A 156 0.93 1.72 5.72
CA ARG A 156 1.96 2.76 5.71
C ARG A 156 2.42 3.04 7.12
N LYS A 157 3.74 3.13 7.29
CA LYS A 157 4.38 3.69 8.48
C LYS A 157 5.39 4.75 8.03
N MET A 158 5.35 5.91 8.66
CA MET A 158 6.32 6.98 8.39
C MET A 158 7.05 7.32 9.69
N ASP A 159 8.37 7.16 9.69
CA ASP A 159 9.17 7.53 10.84
C ASP A 159 9.13 9.05 11.05
N LYS A 160 9.05 9.47 12.32
CA LYS A 160 8.88 10.88 12.68
C LYS A 160 10.16 11.68 12.52
N ILE A 161 11.31 11.04 12.66
CA ILE A 161 12.62 11.67 12.75
C ILE A 161 13.31 11.64 11.39
N SER A 162 13.46 10.46 10.80
CA SER A 162 14.10 10.25 9.51
C SER A 162 13.19 10.60 8.33
N GLY A 163 11.87 10.53 8.52
CA GLY A 163 10.89 10.68 7.45
C GLY A 163 10.82 9.47 6.51
N ASP A 164 11.50 8.37 6.86
CA ASP A 164 11.51 7.17 6.04
C ASP A 164 10.11 6.53 6.04
N THR A 165 9.71 6.02 4.87
CA THR A 165 8.38 5.43 4.67
C THR A 165 8.50 3.95 4.38
N THR A 166 7.83 3.15 5.21
CA THR A 166 7.73 1.70 5.06
C THR A 166 6.31 1.34 4.61
N LEU A 167 6.23 0.55 3.54
CA LEU A 167 4.98 0.00 3.02
C LEU A 167 5.00 -1.53 3.17
N SER A 168 3.99 -2.06 3.86
CA SER A 168 3.72 -3.51 3.90
C SER A 168 2.40 -3.75 3.21
N PHE A 169 2.34 -4.71 2.30
CA PHE A 169 1.10 -4.96 1.57
C PHE A 169 0.83 -6.45 1.36
N GLN A 170 -0.46 -6.74 1.24
CA GLN A 170 -0.98 -8.04 0.84
C GLN A 170 -2.00 -7.81 -0.27
N GLY A 171 -1.71 -8.36 -1.45
CA GLY A 171 -2.64 -8.44 -2.55
C GLY A 171 -3.28 -9.81 -2.57
N ASP A 172 -4.59 -9.89 -2.37
CA ASP A 172 -5.28 -11.18 -2.48
C ASP A 172 -5.66 -11.41 -3.93
N CYS A 173 -4.89 -12.31 -4.55
CA CYS A 173 -5.01 -12.64 -5.94
C CYS A 173 -5.27 -14.13 -6.09
N ASN A 174 -6.55 -14.50 -6.12
CA ASN A 174 -7.05 -15.87 -6.36
C ASN A 174 -6.76 -16.35 -7.81
N TRP A 175 -5.60 -16.06 -8.37
CA TRP A 175 -5.26 -16.26 -9.78
C TRP A 175 -4.24 -17.38 -10.01
N ARG A 176 -3.69 -18.00 -8.94
CA ARG A 176 -2.66 -19.04 -9.05
C ARG A 176 -3.12 -20.32 -9.76
N ASP A 177 -4.44 -20.53 -9.90
CA ASP A 177 -5.00 -21.78 -10.45
C ASP A 177 -5.49 -21.69 -11.91
N ILE A 178 -5.21 -20.60 -12.66
CA ILE A 178 -5.78 -20.40 -14.01
C ILE A 178 -4.69 -20.28 -15.11
N PHE A 179 -3.44 -20.60 -14.79
CA PHE A 179 -2.34 -20.60 -15.76
C PHE A 179 -1.46 -21.87 -15.75
N LEU A 180 -1.94 -22.95 -15.12
CA LEU A 180 -1.36 -24.30 -15.25
C LEU A 180 -2.34 -25.22 -15.98
#